data_AF-A0AAJ7SBV5-F1
#
_entry.id   AF-A0AAJ7SBV5-F1
#
_cell.length_a   1.000
_cell.length_b   1.000
_cell.length_c   1.000
_cell.angle_alpha   90.00
_cell.angle_beta   90.00
_cell.angle_gamma   90.00
#
_symmetry.space_group_name_H-M   'P 1'
#
loop_
_entity.id
_entity.type
_entity.pdbx_description
1 polymer ?
#
loop_
_entity_poly.entity_id
_entity_poly.type
_entity_poly.pdbx_seq_one_letter_code
_entity_poly.pdbx_strand_id
1 'polypeptide(L)'
;MFNNVTPERAIAFTKQSVIMTALWPLAPTATKFERIRYTALRTFYVTNAIFLLLPLLNAIRVHKENPAEVSRAIMFSVAIFSVLVRTVFGVYQYDRFQRVFEDMKSYLENAKPYERSVLQKYIDRYCGFYGMMGVWIYMLVVVTIIGFIPTKDAMPTNAVYPFRIDHEPVRTIILLNHCIVGFQCAAHLNLNIQTALLIFFAAARFQILMIKMRNVKDSATLAKYMTQYDDTKRFAREVITATTPYCFITVAAGFLITIFSAVSLIGVGIIEDYY
;
A
#
# COMPACT_ATOMS: atom_id res chain seq x y z
N MET A 1 19.37 3.03 14.36
CA MET A 1 18.77 1.71 14.08
C MET A 1 18.78 1.33 12.59
N PHE A 2 19.00 2.26 11.65
CA PHE A 2 19.07 1.99 10.20
C PHE A 2 20.43 2.36 9.56
N ASN A 3 21.56 2.12 10.23
CA ASN A 3 22.86 2.35 9.58
C ASN A 3 23.15 1.16 8.65
N ASN A 4 23.48 1.43 7.39
CA ASN A 4 23.85 0.45 6.34
C ASN A 4 22.67 -0.34 5.70
N VAL A 5 21.54 0.31 5.42
CA VAL A 5 20.47 -0.32 4.61
C VAL A 5 20.79 -0.16 3.12
N THR A 6 21.22 -1.23 2.48
CA THR A 6 21.47 -1.24 1.02
C THR A 6 20.17 -1.04 0.21
N PRO A 7 20.23 -0.51 -1.03
CA PRO A 7 19.07 -0.39 -1.93
C PRO A 7 18.28 -1.69 -2.10
N GLU A 8 18.99 -2.81 -2.19
CA GLU A 8 18.39 -4.14 -2.36
C GLU A 8 17.57 -4.54 -1.14
N ARG A 9 18.04 -4.21 0.07
CA ARG A 9 17.30 -4.41 1.33
C ARG A 9 16.07 -3.52 1.41
N ALA A 10 16.15 -2.26 0.95
CA ALA A 10 15.00 -1.36 0.91
C ALA A 10 13.91 -1.86 -0.07
N ILE A 11 14.31 -2.40 -1.22
CA ILE A 11 13.40 -3.04 -2.17
C ILE A 11 12.78 -4.31 -1.55
N ALA A 12 13.59 -5.15 -0.91
CA ALA A 12 13.12 -6.38 -0.27
C ALA A 12 12.11 -6.08 0.86
N PHE A 13 12.38 -5.08 1.70
CA PHE A 13 11.44 -4.62 2.73
C PHE A 13 10.13 -4.16 2.11
N THR A 14 10.20 -3.30 1.09
CA THR A 14 9.01 -2.81 0.39
C THR A 14 8.20 -3.97 -0.20
N LYS A 15 8.85 -4.93 -0.87
CA LYS A 15 8.21 -6.13 -1.41
C LYS A 15 7.49 -6.94 -0.34
N GLN A 16 8.11 -7.15 0.82
CA GLN A 16 7.49 -7.87 1.93
C GLN A 16 6.31 -7.10 2.52
N SER A 17 6.43 -5.79 2.66
CA SER A 17 5.39 -4.92 3.23
C SER A 17 4.09 -4.87 2.42
N VAL A 18 4.12 -5.31 1.16
CA VAL A 18 2.95 -5.34 0.26
C VAL A 18 2.58 -6.77 -0.16
N ILE A 19 3.15 -7.81 0.46
CA ILE A 19 2.97 -9.19 0.00
C ILE A 19 1.50 -9.63 -0.01
N MET A 20 0.72 -9.18 0.97
CA MET A 20 -0.71 -9.50 1.09
C MET A 20 -1.61 -8.76 0.09
N THR A 21 -1.02 -7.94 -0.80
CA THR A 21 -1.75 -7.40 -1.96
C THR A 21 -1.72 -8.35 -3.15
N ALA A 22 -0.72 -9.25 -3.23
CA ALA A 22 -0.39 -10.02 -4.42
C ALA A 22 -0.25 -9.15 -5.72
N LEU A 23 0.10 -7.87 -5.58
CA LEU A 23 0.29 -6.93 -6.69
C LEU A 23 1.76 -6.69 -7.06
N TRP A 24 2.71 -7.12 -6.22
CA TRP A 24 4.12 -6.98 -6.55
C TRP A 24 4.42 -7.68 -7.88
N PRO A 25 5.04 -6.98 -8.86
CA PRO A 25 5.27 -7.57 -10.16
C PRO A 25 6.30 -8.70 -10.07
N LEU A 26 5.98 -9.81 -10.71
CA LEU A 26 6.89 -10.94 -10.89
C LEU A 26 7.92 -10.59 -11.97
N ALA A 27 9.08 -11.26 -11.97
CA ALA A 27 10.03 -11.11 -13.07
C ALA A 27 9.43 -11.66 -14.39
N PRO A 28 9.91 -11.26 -15.57
CA PRO A 28 9.38 -11.74 -16.85
C PRO A 28 9.64 -13.24 -17.01
N THR A 29 10.78 -13.66 -16.47
CA THR A 29 11.27 -15.04 -16.41
C THR A 29 10.52 -15.90 -15.38
N ALA A 30 9.55 -15.34 -14.64
CA ALA A 30 8.78 -16.09 -13.66
C ALA A 30 8.00 -17.25 -14.32
N THR A 31 7.99 -18.38 -13.64
CA THR A 31 7.37 -19.61 -14.12
C THR A 31 5.85 -19.47 -14.24
N LYS A 32 5.21 -20.31 -15.07
CA LYS A 32 3.75 -20.37 -15.17
C LYS A 32 3.10 -20.64 -13.81
N PHE A 33 3.71 -21.50 -12.99
CA PHE A 33 3.22 -21.84 -11.66
C PHE A 33 3.22 -20.62 -10.71
N GLU A 34 4.29 -19.82 -10.70
CA GLU A 34 4.34 -18.61 -9.87
C GLU A 34 3.27 -17.59 -10.25
N ARG A 35 3.01 -17.42 -11.55
CA ARG A 35 1.96 -16.53 -12.06
C ARG A 35 0.57 -17.01 -11.65
N ILE A 36 0.30 -18.32 -11.77
CA ILE A 36 -0.95 -18.93 -11.32
C ILE A 36 -1.12 -18.75 -9.80
N ARG A 37 -0.08 -19.02 -9.00
CA ARG A 37 -0.11 -18.84 -7.55
C ARG A 37 -0.42 -17.39 -7.17
N TYR A 38 0.22 -16.41 -7.78
CA TYR A 38 -0.04 -14.99 -7.52
C TYR A 38 -1.48 -14.60 -7.89
N THR A 39 -1.98 -15.13 -9.00
CA THR A 39 -3.36 -14.87 -9.43
C THR A 39 -4.36 -15.48 -8.44
N ALA A 40 -4.12 -16.72 -8.00
CA ALA A 40 -4.95 -17.39 -6.99
C ALA A 40 -4.94 -16.65 -5.65
N LEU A 41 -3.77 -16.21 -5.17
CA LEU A 41 -3.64 -15.41 -3.95
C LEU A 41 -4.40 -14.07 -4.06
N ARG A 42 -4.27 -13.38 -5.20
CA ARG A 42 -5.00 -12.13 -5.44
C ARG A 42 -6.51 -12.35 -5.43
N THR A 43 -7.00 -13.39 -6.09
CA THR A 43 -8.42 -13.75 -6.07
C THR A 43 -8.89 -14.06 -4.65
N PHE A 44 -8.13 -14.84 -3.89
CA PHE A 44 -8.41 -15.11 -2.48
C PHE A 44 -8.57 -13.82 -1.66
N TYR A 45 -7.63 -12.88 -1.76
CA TYR A 45 -7.70 -11.60 -1.05
C TYR A 45 -8.89 -10.72 -1.49
N VAL A 46 -9.19 -10.68 -2.79
CA VAL A 46 -10.37 -9.95 -3.30
C VAL A 46 -11.67 -10.56 -2.77
N THR A 47 -11.76 -11.89 -2.75
CA THR A 47 -12.94 -12.60 -2.23
C THR A 47 -13.15 -12.32 -0.74
N ASN A 48 -12.10 -12.36 0.10
CA ASN A 48 -12.20 -12.03 1.53
C ASN A 48 -12.64 -10.56 1.74
N ALA A 49 -12.08 -9.62 0.96
CA ALA A 49 -12.48 -8.23 1.00
C ALA A 49 -13.97 -8.04 0.66
N ILE A 50 -14.48 -8.70 -0.37
CA ILE A 50 -15.92 -8.65 -0.73
C ILE A 50 -16.78 -9.27 0.37
N PHE A 51 -16.37 -10.41 0.95
CA PHE A 51 -17.10 -11.05 2.03
C PHE A 51 -17.23 -10.18 3.29
N LEU A 52 -16.25 -9.31 3.58
CA LEU A 52 -16.36 -8.34 4.66
C LEU A 52 -17.14 -7.07 4.26
N LEU A 53 -17.07 -6.65 2.99
CA LEU A 53 -17.76 -5.47 2.50
C LEU A 53 -19.29 -5.61 2.59
N LEU A 54 -19.85 -6.76 2.22
CA LEU A 54 -21.31 -6.94 2.19
C LEU A 54 -21.97 -6.78 3.58
N PRO A 55 -21.48 -7.41 4.67
CA PRO A 55 -21.96 -7.17 6.03
C PRO A 55 -21.81 -5.74 6.53
N LEU A 56 -20.76 -5.02 6.11
CA LEU A 56 -20.57 -3.61 6.46
C LEU A 56 -21.58 -2.70 5.75
N LEU A 57 -21.86 -2.97 4.47
CA LEU A 57 -22.94 -2.28 3.76
C LEU A 57 -24.31 -2.57 4.38
N ASN A 58 -24.51 -3.78 4.90
CA ASN A 58 -25.72 -4.13 5.65
C ASN A 58 -25.79 -3.36 6.99
N ALA A 59 -24.67 -3.24 7.70
CA ALA A 59 -24.58 -2.49 8.96
C ALA A 59 -25.02 -1.02 8.80
N ILE A 60 -24.69 -0.36 7.68
CA ILE A 60 -25.14 1.01 7.38
C ILE A 60 -26.68 1.10 7.36
N ARG A 61 -27.36 0.09 6.81
CA ARG A 61 -28.82 0.07 6.74
C ARG A 61 -29.47 -0.25 8.07
N VAL A 62 -28.89 -1.19 8.82
CA VAL A 62 -29.42 -1.66 10.11
C VAL A 62 -29.23 -0.61 11.20
N HIS A 63 -28.06 0.03 11.26
CA HIS A 63 -27.75 1.04 12.27
C HIS A 63 -28.15 2.47 11.88
N LYS A 64 -29.00 2.66 10.87
CA LYS A 64 -29.38 3.97 10.29
C LYS A 64 -29.78 5.06 11.31
N GLU A 65 -30.23 4.65 12.50
CA GLU A 65 -30.69 5.54 13.58
C GLU A 65 -29.55 5.98 14.53
N ASN A 66 -28.39 5.31 14.49
CA ASN A 66 -27.21 5.66 15.27
C ASN A 66 -26.11 6.21 14.34
N PRO A 67 -25.93 7.55 14.28
CA PRO A 67 -24.95 8.17 13.40
C PRO A 67 -23.51 7.70 13.65
N ALA A 68 -23.15 7.37 14.90
CA ALA A 68 -21.80 6.91 15.22
C ALA A 68 -21.51 5.55 14.58
N GLU A 69 -22.44 4.60 14.72
CA GLU A 69 -22.31 3.25 14.16
C GLU A 69 -22.40 3.26 12.62
N VAL A 70 -23.27 4.08 12.03
CA VAL A 70 -23.29 4.30 10.58
C VAL A 70 -21.94 4.81 10.10
N SER A 71 -21.37 5.78 10.81
CA SER A 71 -20.10 6.37 10.45
C SER A 71 -18.96 5.36 10.48
N ARG A 72 -18.87 4.53 11.54
CA ARG A 72 -17.91 3.41 11.64
C ARG A 72 -18.04 2.44 10.46
N ALA A 73 -19.27 2.05 10.11
CA ALA A 73 -19.53 1.13 9.01
C ALA A 73 -19.13 1.71 7.65
N ILE A 74 -19.37 3.01 7.43
CA ILE A 74 -18.94 3.73 6.22
C ILE A 74 -17.41 3.79 6.15
N MET A 75 -16.72 4.12 7.25
CA MET A 75 -15.24 4.17 7.27
C MET A 75 -14.62 2.84 6.85
N PHE A 76 -15.06 1.73 7.45
CA PHE A 76 -14.56 0.40 7.10
C PHE A 76 -14.93 0.01 5.66
N SER A 77 -16.14 0.36 5.20
CA SER A 77 -16.56 0.14 3.82
C SER A 77 -15.68 0.90 2.82
N VAL A 78 -15.36 2.16 3.09
CA VAL A 78 -14.46 2.98 2.27
C VAL A 78 -13.04 2.39 2.25
N ALA A 79 -12.54 1.93 3.39
CA ALA A 79 -11.22 1.30 3.46
C ALA A 79 -11.14 0.06 2.57
N ILE A 80 -12.13 -0.84 2.67
CA ILE A 80 -12.19 -2.07 1.85
C ILE A 80 -12.45 -1.75 0.38
N PHE A 81 -13.31 -0.80 0.07
CA PHE A 81 -13.54 -0.36 -1.30
C PHE A 81 -12.25 0.19 -1.93
N SER A 82 -11.46 0.96 -1.17
CA SER A 82 -10.17 1.47 -1.63
C SER A 82 -9.18 0.34 -1.96
N VAL A 83 -9.19 -0.77 -1.21
CA VAL A 83 -8.41 -1.98 -1.47
C VAL A 83 -8.81 -2.61 -2.80
N LEU A 84 -10.11 -2.76 -3.05
CA LEU A 84 -10.63 -3.33 -4.30
C LEU A 84 -10.23 -2.47 -5.50
N VAL A 85 -10.44 -1.16 -5.43
CA VAL A 85 -10.09 -0.22 -6.51
C VAL A 85 -8.58 -0.21 -6.78
N ARG A 86 -7.74 -0.18 -5.73
CA ARG A 86 -6.28 -0.29 -5.89
C ARG A 86 -5.86 -1.60 -6.56
N THR A 87 -6.54 -2.70 -6.23
CA THR A 87 -6.28 -4.00 -6.84
C THR A 87 -6.56 -3.96 -8.34
N VAL A 88 -7.70 -3.39 -8.76
CA VAL A 88 -8.04 -3.22 -10.19
C VAL A 88 -6.98 -2.39 -10.91
N PHE A 89 -6.61 -1.22 -10.38
CA PHE A 89 -5.56 -0.39 -10.99
C PHE A 89 -4.19 -1.07 -11.01
N GLY A 90 -3.86 -1.85 -9.97
CA GLY A 90 -2.61 -2.61 -9.91
C GLY A 90 -2.53 -3.73 -10.95
N VAL A 91 -3.64 -4.41 -11.22
CA VAL A 91 -3.73 -5.38 -12.32
C VAL A 91 -3.63 -4.68 -13.67
N TYR A 92 -4.33 -3.55 -13.85
CA TYR A 92 -4.29 -2.79 -15.09
C TYR A 92 -2.89 -2.22 -15.41
N GLN A 93 -2.16 -1.76 -14.40
CA GLN A 93 -0.79 -1.22 -14.54
C GLN A 93 0.30 -2.28 -14.34
N TYR A 94 -0.04 -3.57 -14.25
CA TYR A 94 0.89 -4.63 -13.85
C TYR A 94 2.15 -4.68 -14.74
N ASP A 95 1.97 -4.68 -16.05
CA ASP A 95 3.08 -4.73 -17.02
C ASP A 95 3.98 -3.49 -16.95
N ARG A 96 3.41 -2.34 -16.57
CA ARG A 96 4.17 -1.10 -16.38
C ARG A 96 5.00 -1.16 -15.11
N PHE A 97 4.41 -1.62 -14.01
CA PHE A 97 5.17 -1.84 -12.78
C PHE A 97 6.27 -2.88 -13.00
N GLN A 98 5.99 -3.97 -13.70
CA GLN A 98 6.97 -4.99 -14.05
C GLN A 98 8.20 -4.39 -14.76
N ARG A 99 7.99 -3.65 -15.86
CA ARG A 99 9.07 -2.97 -16.58
C ARG A 99 9.85 -1.99 -15.70
N VAL A 100 9.16 -1.16 -14.92
CA VAL A 100 9.79 -0.17 -14.03
C VAL A 100 10.66 -0.83 -12.95
N PHE A 101 10.19 -1.93 -12.34
CA PHE A 101 10.96 -2.65 -11.32
C PHE A 101 12.17 -3.38 -11.89
N GLU A 102 12.05 -3.91 -13.11
CA GLU A 102 13.18 -4.52 -13.82
C GLU A 102 14.23 -3.51 -14.23
N ASP A 103 13.81 -2.38 -14.77
CA ASP A 103 14.70 -1.26 -15.09
C ASP A 103 15.46 -0.79 -13.84
N MET A 104 14.77 -0.68 -12.71
CA MET A 104 15.39 -0.33 -11.43
C MET A 104 16.41 -1.39 -10.99
N LYS A 105 16.05 -2.68 -11.08
CA LYS A 105 16.94 -3.79 -10.69
C LYS A 105 18.18 -3.85 -11.59
N SER A 106 18.00 -3.79 -12.90
CA SER A 106 19.08 -3.79 -13.90
C SER A 106 20.01 -2.60 -13.70
N TYR A 107 19.48 -1.41 -13.41
CA TYR A 107 20.29 -0.24 -13.11
C TYR A 107 21.12 -0.43 -11.83
N LEU A 108 20.55 -1.01 -10.78
CA LEU A 108 21.27 -1.26 -9.52
C LEU A 108 22.40 -2.28 -9.68
N GLU A 109 22.19 -3.33 -10.47
CA GLU A 109 23.22 -4.35 -10.76
C GLU A 109 24.40 -3.77 -11.56
N ASN A 110 24.13 -2.83 -12.47
CA ASN A 110 25.14 -2.21 -13.34
C ASN A 110 25.66 -0.85 -12.84
N ALA A 111 25.23 -0.40 -11.65
CA ALA A 111 25.54 0.93 -11.13
C ALA A 111 27.03 1.08 -10.79
N LYS A 112 27.64 2.18 -11.23
CA LYS A 112 29.02 2.52 -10.83
C LYS A 112 29.10 2.84 -9.34
N PRO A 113 30.27 2.73 -8.68
CA PRO A 113 30.41 3.01 -7.25
C PRO A 113 29.89 4.39 -6.82
N TYR A 114 30.11 5.44 -7.62
CA TYR A 114 29.58 6.78 -7.33
C TYR A 114 28.06 6.90 -7.56
N GLU A 115 27.48 6.13 -8.48
CA GLU A 115 26.02 6.12 -8.71
C GLU A 115 25.33 5.43 -7.54
N ARG A 116 25.93 4.33 -7.08
CA ARG A 116 25.50 3.59 -5.90
C ARG A 116 25.58 4.44 -4.64
N SER A 117 26.60 5.30 -4.48
CA SER A 117 26.69 6.19 -3.33
C SER A 117 25.60 7.27 -3.32
N VAL A 118 25.22 7.81 -4.48
CA VAL A 118 24.07 8.73 -4.59
C VAL A 118 22.77 8.01 -4.23
N LEU A 119 22.54 6.82 -4.76
CA LEU A 119 21.36 6.01 -4.42
C LEU A 119 21.29 5.68 -2.92
N GLN A 120 22.41 5.25 -2.34
CA GLN A 120 22.53 4.98 -0.91
C GLN A 120 22.16 6.21 -0.07
N LYS A 121 22.63 7.40 -0.47
CA LYS A 121 22.27 8.66 0.21
C LYS A 121 20.76 8.93 0.25
N TYR A 122 20.02 8.60 -0.81
CA TYR A 122 18.55 8.72 -0.80
C TYR A 122 17.92 7.71 0.17
N ILE A 123 18.41 6.48 0.17
CA ILE A 123 17.90 5.45 1.08
C ILE A 123 18.20 5.80 2.53
N ASP A 124 19.43 6.16 2.87
CA ASP A 124 19.79 6.56 4.23
C ASP A 124 18.95 7.74 4.73
N ARG A 125 18.63 8.68 3.84
CA ARG A 125 17.81 9.85 4.17
C ARG A 125 16.34 9.51 4.45
N TYR A 126 15.75 8.56 3.71
CA TYR A 126 14.30 8.33 3.75
C TYR A 126 13.89 6.97 4.35
N CYS A 127 14.78 5.98 4.42
CA CYS A 127 14.46 4.62 4.87
C CYS A 127 13.96 4.57 6.31
N GLY A 128 14.50 5.40 7.21
CA GLY A 128 14.06 5.43 8.60
C GLY A 128 12.60 5.84 8.74
N PHE A 129 12.21 6.93 8.08
CA PHE A 129 10.84 7.44 8.11
C PHE A 129 9.86 6.45 7.44
N TYR A 130 10.13 6.04 6.20
CA TYR A 130 9.23 5.16 5.46
C TYR A 130 9.18 3.75 6.05
N GLY A 131 10.30 3.23 6.55
CA GLY A 131 10.36 1.94 7.23
C GLY A 131 9.55 1.95 8.53
N MET A 132 9.70 3.00 9.35
CA MET A 132 8.90 3.19 10.55
C MET A 132 7.41 3.30 10.25
N MET A 133 7.02 4.09 9.24
CA MET A 133 5.62 4.21 8.82
C MET A 133 5.05 2.88 8.34
N GLY A 134 5.81 2.10 7.58
CA GLY A 134 5.35 0.79 7.10
C GLY A 134 5.10 -0.22 8.23
N VAL A 135 5.97 -0.23 9.24
CA VAL A 135 5.77 -1.05 10.45
C VAL A 135 4.61 -0.53 11.28
N TRP A 136 4.49 0.79 11.43
CA TRP A 136 3.43 1.44 12.22
C TRP A 136 2.03 1.09 11.69
N ILE A 137 1.83 1.09 10.37
CA ILE A 137 0.55 0.73 9.76
C ILE A 137 0.12 -0.70 10.14
N TYR A 138 1.05 -1.66 10.15
CA TYR A 138 0.77 -3.03 10.58
C TYR A 138 0.50 -3.12 12.08
N MET A 139 1.25 -2.38 12.89
CA MET A 139 1.02 -2.31 14.33
C MET A 139 -0.38 -1.79 14.67
N LEU A 140 -0.89 -0.80 13.94
CA LEU A 140 -2.26 -0.30 14.13
C LEU A 140 -3.32 -1.40 13.93
N VAL A 141 -3.14 -2.28 12.94
CA VAL A 141 -4.07 -3.41 12.73
C VAL A 141 -4.04 -4.38 13.91
N VAL A 142 -2.84 -4.71 14.41
CA VAL A 142 -2.67 -5.59 15.58
C VAL A 142 -3.33 -4.98 16.81
N VAL A 143 -3.12 -3.68 17.04
CA VAL A 143 -3.75 -2.95 18.16
C VAL A 143 -5.27 -2.96 18.04
N THR A 144 -5.84 -2.77 16.84
CA THR A 144 -7.30 -2.85 16.65
C THR A 144 -7.85 -4.25 16.93
N ILE A 145 -7.15 -5.31 16.50
CA ILE A 145 -7.59 -6.70 16.74
C ILE A 145 -7.53 -7.03 18.23
N ILE A 146 -6.44 -6.65 18.93
CA ILE A 146 -6.28 -6.90 20.36
C ILE A 146 -7.23 -6.03 21.18
N GLY A 147 -7.39 -4.76 20.78
CA GLY A 147 -8.23 -3.78 21.46
C GLY A 147 -9.71 -4.12 21.44
N PHE A 148 -10.14 -4.98 20.51
CA PHE A 148 -11.50 -5.53 20.47
C PHE A 148 -11.75 -6.63 21.54
N ILE A 149 -10.73 -7.38 21.96
CA ILE A 149 -10.89 -8.48 22.94
C ILE A 149 -11.60 -8.06 24.24
N PRO A 150 -11.26 -6.92 24.87
CA PRO A 150 -11.94 -6.48 26.09
C PRO A 150 -13.32 -5.84 25.85
N THR A 151 -13.74 -5.59 24.61
CA THR A 151 -15.03 -4.94 24.34
C THR A 151 -16.17 -5.95 24.34
N LYS A 152 -17.41 -5.47 24.51
CA LYS A 152 -18.64 -6.29 24.43
C LYS A 152 -19.05 -6.58 22.98
N ASP A 153 -18.36 -6.00 22.01
CA ASP A 153 -18.69 -6.15 20.60
C ASP A 153 -18.48 -7.62 20.18
N ALA A 154 -19.21 -8.08 19.16
CA ALA A 154 -19.09 -9.46 18.69
C ALA A 154 -17.86 -9.66 17.78
N MET A 155 -17.45 -8.62 17.05
CA MET A 155 -16.34 -8.62 16.10
C MET A 155 -15.57 -7.28 16.10
N PRO A 156 -14.30 -7.24 15.64
CA PRO A 156 -13.50 -6.02 15.57
C PRO A 156 -14.12 -4.87 14.76
N THR A 157 -15.05 -5.19 13.88
CA THR A 157 -15.85 -4.22 13.12
C THR A 157 -17.32 -4.36 13.47
N ASN A 158 -18.11 -3.30 13.27
CA ASN A 158 -19.55 -3.30 13.49
C ASN A 158 -20.35 -3.91 12.31
N ALA A 159 -19.77 -4.91 11.65
CA ALA A 159 -20.37 -5.62 10.54
C ALA A 159 -21.60 -6.44 10.99
N VAL A 160 -22.71 -6.33 10.25
CA VAL A 160 -23.95 -7.04 10.57
C VAL A 160 -24.18 -8.17 9.56
N TYR A 161 -24.03 -9.41 10.02
CA TYR A 161 -24.22 -10.62 9.23
C TYR A 161 -25.70 -11.04 9.19
N PRO A 162 -26.21 -11.59 8.07
CA PRO A 162 -27.59 -12.04 7.94
C PRO A 162 -27.87 -13.39 8.64
N PHE A 163 -26.88 -13.94 9.33
CA PHE A 163 -26.95 -15.19 10.07
C PHE A 163 -26.30 -15.02 11.45
N ARG A 164 -26.60 -15.95 12.36
CA ARG A 164 -26.08 -15.91 13.73
C ARG A 164 -24.57 -16.18 13.77
N ILE A 165 -23.84 -15.39 14.55
CA ILE A 165 -22.36 -15.43 14.65
C ILE A 165 -21.86 -15.88 16.02
N ASP A 166 -22.77 -16.30 16.90
CA ASP A 166 -22.55 -16.61 18.31
C ASP A 166 -22.06 -18.04 18.59
N HIS A 167 -21.95 -18.88 17.57
CA HIS A 167 -21.55 -20.28 17.69
C HIS A 167 -20.27 -20.58 16.90
N GLU A 168 -19.48 -21.51 17.43
CA GLU A 168 -18.32 -22.07 16.74
C GLU A 168 -18.75 -23.15 15.74
N PRO A 169 -18.05 -23.31 14.60
CA PRO A 169 -16.81 -22.64 14.19
C PRO A 169 -17.00 -21.31 13.42
N VAL A 170 -18.26 -20.87 13.23
CA VAL A 170 -18.60 -19.72 12.38
C VAL A 170 -17.96 -18.44 12.90
N ARG A 171 -18.00 -18.22 14.22
CA ARG A 171 -17.37 -17.07 14.88
C ARG A 171 -15.87 -16.98 14.56
N THR A 172 -15.14 -18.08 14.73
CA THR A 172 -13.70 -18.14 14.43
C THR A 172 -13.41 -17.85 12.96
N ILE A 173 -14.19 -18.41 12.04
CA ILE A 173 -14.01 -18.17 10.59
C ILE A 173 -14.17 -16.69 10.24
N ILE A 174 -15.19 -16.03 10.80
CA ILE A 174 -15.43 -14.60 10.57
C ILE A 174 -14.30 -13.75 11.15
N LEU A 175 -13.86 -14.06 12.37
CA LEU A 175 -12.75 -13.35 12.99
C LEU A 175 -11.47 -13.46 12.16
N LEU A 176 -11.16 -14.66 11.63
CA LEU A 176 -10.03 -14.86 10.72
C LEU A 176 -10.17 -14.03 9.44
N ASN A 177 -11.36 -13.96 8.84
CA ASN A 177 -11.61 -13.09 7.69
C ASN A 177 -11.36 -11.60 8.03
N HIS A 178 -11.80 -11.12 9.20
CA HIS A 178 -11.52 -9.74 9.64
C HIS A 178 -10.03 -9.48 9.80
N CYS A 179 -9.29 -10.41 10.40
CA CYS A 179 -7.84 -10.32 10.52
C CYS A 179 -7.16 -10.26 9.14
N ILE A 180 -7.52 -11.16 8.23
CA ILE A 180 -6.97 -11.21 6.86
C ILE A 180 -7.21 -9.88 6.15
N VAL A 181 -8.45 -9.38 6.15
CA VAL A 181 -8.79 -8.11 5.49
C VAL A 181 -8.12 -6.91 6.17
N GLY A 182 -7.99 -6.91 7.50
CA GLY A 182 -7.25 -5.88 8.23
C GLY A 182 -5.79 -5.80 7.79
N PHE A 183 -5.09 -6.93 7.76
CA PHE A 183 -3.71 -6.99 7.29
C PHE A 183 -3.57 -6.70 5.79
N GLN A 184 -4.57 -7.06 4.98
CA GLN A 184 -4.65 -6.69 3.58
C GLN A 184 -4.75 -5.15 3.42
N CYS A 185 -5.61 -4.47 4.20
CA CYS A 185 -5.69 -3.00 4.21
C CYS A 185 -4.31 -2.36 4.50
N ALA A 186 -3.60 -2.87 5.51
CA ALA A 186 -2.23 -2.41 5.82
C ALA A 186 -1.27 -2.59 4.63
N ALA A 187 -1.30 -3.76 3.98
CA ALA A 187 -0.47 -4.03 2.81
C ALA A 187 -0.77 -3.06 1.64
N HIS A 188 -2.04 -2.73 1.42
CA HIS A 188 -2.46 -1.78 0.38
C HIS A 188 -2.07 -0.33 0.69
N LEU A 189 -2.00 0.07 1.96
CA LEU A 189 -1.45 1.36 2.36
C LEU A 189 0.07 1.43 2.13
N ASN A 190 0.79 0.32 2.32
CA ASN A 190 2.22 0.23 2.03
C ASN A 190 2.58 0.30 0.53
N LEU A 191 1.60 0.22 -0.39
CA LEU A 191 1.82 0.58 -1.80
C LEU A 191 2.29 2.05 -1.94
N ASN A 192 1.99 2.92 -0.97
CA ASN A 192 2.52 4.28 -0.95
C ASN A 192 4.04 4.32 -0.69
N ILE A 193 4.56 3.37 0.10
CA ILE A 193 6.00 3.20 0.31
C ILE A 193 6.65 2.71 -0.99
N GLN A 194 6.00 1.78 -1.69
CA GLN A 194 6.41 1.36 -3.03
C GLN A 194 6.48 2.53 -4.01
N THR A 195 5.47 3.40 -4.01
CA THR A 195 5.48 4.64 -4.79
C THR A 195 6.64 5.55 -4.43
N ALA A 196 6.87 5.81 -3.13
CA ALA A 196 7.97 6.65 -2.67
C ALA A 196 9.33 6.11 -3.09
N LEU A 197 9.55 4.80 -2.98
CA LEU A 197 10.78 4.13 -3.42
C LEU A 197 11.07 4.39 -4.90
N LEU A 198 10.07 4.23 -5.77
CA LEU A 198 10.20 4.45 -7.21
C LEU A 198 10.47 5.94 -7.54
N ILE A 199 9.80 6.86 -6.85
CA ILE A 199 10.01 8.30 -7.03
C ILE A 199 11.41 8.72 -6.58
N PHE A 200 11.89 8.24 -5.42
CA PHE A 200 13.24 8.53 -4.96
C PHE A 200 14.30 7.94 -5.88
N PHE A 201 14.07 6.74 -6.41
CA PHE A 201 14.94 6.15 -7.41
C PHE A 201 15.01 6.99 -8.69
N ALA A 202 13.86 7.46 -9.20
CA ALA A 202 13.82 8.37 -10.35
C ALA A 202 14.55 9.69 -10.05
N ALA A 203 14.34 10.28 -8.88
CA ALA A 203 15.00 11.51 -8.44
C ALA A 203 16.54 11.33 -8.35
N ALA A 204 16.99 10.21 -7.80
CA ALA A 204 18.41 9.88 -7.71
C ALA A 204 19.06 9.76 -9.10
N ARG A 205 18.37 9.14 -10.08
CA ARG A 205 18.84 9.07 -11.47
C ARG A 205 18.98 10.46 -12.10
N PHE A 206 18.04 11.37 -11.86
CA PHE A 206 18.18 12.76 -12.31
C PHE A 206 19.36 13.49 -11.65
N GLN A 207 19.58 13.28 -10.34
CA GLN A 207 20.73 13.87 -9.66
C GLN A 207 22.06 13.35 -10.21
N ILE A 208 22.17 12.04 -10.46
CA ILE A 208 23.35 11.43 -11.09
C ILE A 208 23.61 12.06 -12.46
N LEU A 209 22.56 12.26 -13.26
CA LEU A 209 22.70 12.86 -14.58
C LEU A 209 23.11 14.34 -14.54
N MET A 210 22.56 15.09 -13.58
CA MET A 210 22.96 16.48 -13.34
C MET A 210 24.46 16.58 -13.01
N ILE A 211 24.98 15.67 -12.18
CA ILE A 211 26.42 15.59 -11.84
C ILE A 211 27.25 15.26 -13.09
N LYS A 212 26.79 14.34 -13.94
CA LYS A 212 27.46 14.00 -15.21
C LYS A 212 27.54 15.21 -16.15
N MET A 213 26.41 15.89 -16.37
CA MET A 213 26.31 17.06 -17.25
C MET A 213 27.19 18.22 -16.79
N ARG A 214 27.27 18.47 -15.48
CA ARG A 214 28.10 19.55 -14.91
C ARG A 214 29.60 19.38 -15.20
N ASN A 215 30.07 18.14 -15.38
CA ASN A 215 31.47 17.82 -15.59
C ASN A 215 31.84 17.63 -17.08
N VAL A 216 30.92 17.93 -18.00
CA VAL A 216 31.15 17.79 -19.44
C VAL A 216 32.04 18.92 -19.96
N LYS A 217 33.02 18.57 -20.80
CA LYS A 217 33.86 19.51 -21.54
C LYS A 217 33.71 19.41 -23.05
N ASP A 218 32.95 18.43 -23.53
CA ASP A 218 32.87 18.02 -24.94
C ASP A 218 31.41 17.89 -25.39
N SER A 219 31.12 18.33 -26.61
CA SER A 219 29.75 18.37 -27.17
C SER A 219 29.21 16.97 -27.48
N ALA A 220 30.04 16.01 -27.91
CA ALA A 220 29.61 14.64 -28.16
C ALA A 220 29.20 13.93 -26.85
N THR A 221 29.96 14.18 -25.78
CA THR A 221 29.64 13.69 -24.42
C THR A 221 28.37 14.33 -23.88
N LEU A 222 28.12 15.61 -24.17
CA LEU A 222 26.88 16.30 -23.81
C LEU A 222 25.66 15.67 -24.52
N ALA A 223 25.77 15.42 -25.83
CA ALA A 223 24.71 14.79 -26.61
C ALA A 223 24.34 13.41 -26.03
N LYS A 224 25.34 12.60 -25.66
CA LYS A 224 25.13 11.31 -24.99
C LYS A 224 24.34 11.43 -23.68
N TYR A 225 24.64 12.44 -22.85
CA TYR A 225 23.90 12.65 -21.60
C TYR A 225 22.51 13.21 -21.83
N MET A 226 22.27 13.95 -22.91
CA MET A 226 20.92 14.38 -23.29
C MET A 226 20.04 13.17 -23.65
N THR A 227 20.57 12.18 -24.38
CA THR A 227 19.84 10.92 -24.62
C THR A 227 19.52 10.19 -23.31
N GLN A 228 20.47 10.13 -22.36
CA GLN A 228 20.23 9.55 -21.02
C GLN A 228 19.19 10.34 -20.21
N TYR A 229 19.08 11.64 -20.43
CA TYR A 229 18.04 12.48 -19.83
C TYR A 229 16.66 12.07 -20.33
N ASP A 230 16.50 11.89 -21.64
CA ASP A 230 15.23 11.47 -22.23
C ASP A 230 14.81 10.08 -21.74
N ASP A 231 15.76 9.14 -21.62
CA ASP A 231 15.50 7.82 -21.03
C ASP A 231 15.06 7.91 -19.56
N THR A 232 15.73 8.74 -18.76
CA THR A 232 15.39 8.94 -17.34
C THR A 232 14.03 9.64 -17.19
N LYS A 233 13.73 10.59 -18.08
CA LYS A 233 12.43 11.26 -18.16
C LYS A 233 11.31 10.31 -18.56
N ARG A 234 11.56 9.40 -19.50
CA ARG A 234 10.61 8.33 -19.87
C ARG A 234 10.33 7.42 -18.66
N PHE A 235 11.37 6.96 -17.98
CA PHE A 235 11.23 6.15 -16.76
C PHE A 235 10.41 6.88 -15.68
N ALA A 236 10.73 8.14 -15.38
CA ALA A 236 10.00 8.92 -14.39
C ALA A 236 8.52 9.12 -14.77
N ARG A 237 8.23 9.31 -16.07
CA ARG A 237 6.85 9.39 -16.56
C ARG A 237 6.11 8.07 -16.37
N GLU A 238 6.75 6.94 -16.66
CA GLU A 238 6.15 5.62 -16.41
C GLU A 238 5.87 5.40 -14.92
N VAL A 239 6.80 5.76 -14.03
CA VAL A 239 6.61 5.73 -12.57
C VAL A 239 5.40 6.56 -12.16
N ILE A 240 5.37 7.84 -12.56
CA ILE A 240 4.28 8.76 -12.19
C ILE A 240 2.94 8.23 -12.70
N THR A 241 2.85 7.82 -13.96
CA THR A 241 1.59 7.29 -14.50
C THR A 241 1.14 6.00 -13.78
N ALA A 242 2.07 5.12 -13.41
CA ALA A 242 1.75 3.91 -12.67
C ALA A 242 1.25 4.20 -11.24
N THR A 243 1.85 5.18 -10.57
CA THR A 243 1.60 5.43 -9.13
C THR A 243 0.52 6.48 -8.85
N THR A 244 0.22 7.39 -9.78
CA THR A 244 -0.79 8.45 -9.58
C THR A 244 -2.15 7.92 -9.12
N PRO A 245 -2.70 6.82 -9.67
CA PRO A 245 -3.98 6.28 -9.18
C PRO A 245 -3.93 5.89 -7.70
N TYR A 246 -2.82 5.30 -7.21
CA TYR A 246 -2.67 4.93 -5.80
C TYR A 246 -2.63 6.14 -4.88
N CYS A 247 -1.92 7.20 -5.27
CA CYS A 247 -1.89 8.45 -4.51
C CYS A 247 -3.29 9.07 -4.43
N PHE A 248 -4.00 9.16 -5.57
CA PHE A 248 -5.34 9.72 -5.63
C PHE A 248 -6.33 8.95 -4.74
N ILE A 249 -6.35 7.61 -4.85
CA ILE A 249 -7.21 6.76 -4.01
C ILE A 249 -6.85 6.92 -2.53
N THR A 250 -5.57 7.04 -2.18
CA THR A 250 -5.15 7.28 -0.78
C THR A 250 -5.73 8.58 -0.23
N VAL A 251 -5.58 9.68 -0.97
CA VAL A 251 -6.06 10.99 -0.53
C VAL A 251 -7.59 11.02 -0.45
N ALA A 252 -8.28 10.50 -1.46
CA ALA A 252 -9.74 10.46 -1.49
C ALA A 252 -10.32 9.59 -0.36
N ALA A 253 -9.79 8.38 -0.17
CA ALA A 253 -10.22 7.49 0.91
C ALA A 253 -9.89 8.09 2.29
N GLY A 254 -8.69 8.67 2.45
CA GLY A 254 -8.28 9.32 3.70
C GLY A 254 -9.17 10.50 4.09
N PHE A 255 -9.56 11.33 3.11
CA PHE A 255 -10.50 12.43 3.32
C PHE A 255 -11.85 11.93 3.84
N LEU A 256 -12.44 10.94 3.17
CA LEU A 256 -13.72 10.35 3.58
C LEU A 256 -13.61 9.70 4.97
N ILE A 257 -12.59 8.86 5.20
CA ILE A 257 -12.39 8.17 6.47
C ILE A 257 -12.22 9.18 7.62
N THR A 258 -11.50 10.29 7.40
CA THR A 258 -11.29 11.32 8.43
C THR A 258 -12.60 12.00 8.81
N ILE A 259 -13.42 12.39 7.83
CA ILE A 259 -14.73 13.00 8.08
C ILE A 259 -15.63 12.09 8.92
N PHE A 260 -15.77 10.83 8.50
CA PHE A 260 -16.61 9.87 9.22
C PHE A 260 -15.98 9.49 10.58
N SER A 261 -14.66 9.49 10.72
CA SER A 261 -14.01 9.28 12.03
C SER A 261 -14.35 10.37 13.03
N ALA A 262 -14.41 11.63 12.58
CA ALA A 262 -14.79 12.75 13.44
C ALA A 262 -16.24 12.63 13.90
N VAL A 263 -17.16 12.27 12.99
CA VAL A 263 -18.58 12.04 13.34
C VAL A 263 -18.72 10.88 14.33
N SER A 264 -17.98 9.78 14.13
CA SER A 264 -18.00 8.64 15.05
C SER A 264 -17.49 9.03 16.43
N LEU A 265 -16.42 9.82 16.52
CA LEU A 265 -15.82 10.23 17.80
C LEU A 265 -16.76 11.14 18.60
N ILE A 266 -17.38 12.12 17.93
CA ILE A 266 -18.35 13.03 18.55
C ILE A 266 -19.59 12.26 19.01
N GLY A 267 -20.09 11.34 18.18
CA GLY A 267 -21.26 10.54 18.51
C GLY A 267 -21.06 9.65 19.74
N VAL A 268 -19.86 9.10 19.95
CA VAL A 268 -19.53 8.33 21.17
C VAL A 268 -19.44 9.24 22.40
N GLY A 269 -18.79 10.41 22.28
CA GLY A 269 -18.64 11.34 23.40
C GLY A 269 -19.98 11.87 23.93
N ILE A 270 -20.95 12.12 23.04
CA ILE A 270 -22.30 12.54 23.45
C ILE A 270 -23.02 11.41 24.20
N ILE A 271 -22.82 10.14 23.85
CA ILE A 271 -23.50 9.02 24.51
C ILE A 271 -22.94 8.76 25.92
N GLU A 272 -21.65 9.01 26.15
CA GLU A 272 -21.03 8.89 27.48
C GLU A 272 -21.44 10.03 28.42
N ASP A 273 -21.72 11.24 27.93
CA ASP A 273 -22.18 12.38 28.77
C ASP A 273 -23.62 12.23 29.31
N TYR A 274 -24.39 11.24 28.83
CA TYR A 274 -25.77 10.97 29.28
C TYR A 274 -25.90 9.77 30.24
N TYR A 275 -24.80 9.17 30.69
CA TYR A 275 -24.77 8.08 31.69
C TYR A 275 -23.87 8.41 32.88
#